data_AF-A0A812MG22-F1
#
_entry.id   AF-A0A812MG22-F1
#
_cell.length_a   1.000
_cell.length_b   1.000
_cell.length_c   1.000
_cell.angle_alpha   90.00
_cell.angle_beta   90.00
_cell.angle_gamma   90.00
#
_symmetry.space_group_name_H-M   'P 1'
#
loop_
_entity.id
_entity.type
_entity.pdbx_description
1 polymer ?
#
loop_
_entity_poly.entity_id
_entity_poly.type
_entity_poly.pdbx_seq_one_letter_code
_entity_poly.pdbx_strand_id
1 'polypeptide(L)'
;MAAAARGEGGMNVAGLATSWEESADVRNVARVYGLLMKVPPGAAFCDSNRANAVANTATLIPCLERMYANDLKLPYISPLQDEVERFFKQVHVKAGEKIAYRTAGEIKKMLSFVKRKASKKEEHIDAYMAGMMRLKSADRALDEQLRSLSSSSLGESSSADNGSDEAGDTVEEETDIDDFRRWLEEQPRGSAAPSATTEAPSAGSESRPEAASLVSSREASSSVPSQAKASSPVPCEAKASSRCHPKQKPHPSCHPKQKPHPWCHPEQKPHPGRHLRHPKQPHPDQGPHRHCL
;
A
#
# COMPACT_ATOMS: atom_id res chain seq x y z
N MET A 1 17.16 20.26 -17.68
CA MET A 1 15.87 20.85 -17.25
C MET A 1 14.79 20.41 -18.22
N ALA A 2 14.05 19.34 -17.90
CA ALA A 2 12.98 18.81 -18.74
C ALA A 2 11.67 19.52 -18.40
N ALA A 3 11.11 20.25 -19.37
CA ALA A 3 9.83 20.92 -19.26
C ALA A 3 8.71 19.87 -19.12
N ALA A 4 7.98 19.96 -18.01
CA ALA A 4 6.84 19.12 -17.71
C ALA A 4 5.77 19.25 -18.79
N ALA A 5 5.53 18.17 -19.53
CA ALA A 5 4.31 17.97 -20.28
C ALA A 5 3.13 18.02 -19.30
N ARG A 6 2.47 19.19 -19.20
CA ARG A 6 1.22 19.39 -18.46
C ARG A 6 0.04 18.81 -19.24
N GLY A 7 0.15 17.55 -19.64
CA GLY A 7 -0.88 16.81 -20.36
C GLY A 7 -1.25 15.55 -19.59
N GLU A 8 -2.53 15.46 -19.23
CA GLU A 8 -3.19 14.39 -18.44
C GLU A 8 -3.09 14.55 -16.91
N GLY A 9 -4.21 14.93 -16.28
CA GLY A 9 -4.34 15.40 -14.89
C GLY A 9 -4.15 14.36 -13.79
N GLY A 10 -3.21 13.43 -13.94
CA GLY A 10 -2.83 12.44 -12.93
C GLY A 10 -1.51 12.76 -12.25
N MET A 11 -1.24 12.07 -11.14
CA MET A 11 0.08 12.11 -10.49
C MET A 11 1.15 11.42 -11.34
N ASN A 12 2.35 12.02 -11.42
CA ASN A 12 3.51 11.40 -12.04
C ASN A 12 4.04 10.20 -11.21
N VAL A 13 3.94 9.00 -11.77
CA VAL A 13 4.38 7.74 -11.15
C VAL A 13 5.79 7.31 -11.57
N ALA A 14 6.43 8.01 -12.52
CA ALA A 14 7.69 7.58 -13.12
C ALA A 14 8.83 7.42 -12.10
N GLY A 15 9.41 6.22 -11.97
CA GLY A 15 10.49 5.94 -11.03
C GLY A 15 10.04 5.48 -9.64
N LEU A 16 8.76 5.19 -9.44
CA LEU A 16 8.28 4.52 -8.21
C LEU A 16 8.96 3.17 -8.02
N ALA A 17 9.25 2.46 -9.12
CA ALA A 17 9.94 1.19 -9.07
C ALA A 17 11.31 1.30 -8.36
N THR A 18 12.09 2.34 -8.68
CA THR A 18 13.39 2.60 -8.05
C THR A 18 13.24 2.91 -6.56
N SER A 19 12.30 3.78 -6.18
CA SER A 19 12.06 4.10 -4.77
C SER A 19 11.61 2.89 -3.95
N TRP A 20 10.83 1.98 -4.54
CA TRP A 20 10.47 0.72 -3.89
C TRP A 20 11.63 -0.26 -3.83
N GLU A 21 12.51 -0.25 -4.85
CA GLU A 21 13.70 -1.09 -4.89
C GLU A 21 14.65 -0.72 -3.76
N GLU A 22 14.80 0.55 -3.40
CA GLU A 22 15.64 1.00 -2.29
C GLU A 22 15.19 0.42 -0.92
N SER A 23 13.89 0.22 -0.72
CA SER A 23 13.33 -0.27 0.55
C SER A 23 13.47 -1.79 0.73
N ALA A 24 14.29 -2.21 1.70
CA ALA A 24 14.50 -3.62 2.03
C ALA A 24 13.19 -4.36 2.37
N ASP A 25 12.30 -3.72 3.13
CA ASP A 25 11.01 -4.26 3.50
C ASP A 25 10.13 -4.58 2.29
N VAL A 26 10.07 -3.64 1.34
CA VAL A 26 9.25 -3.80 0.13
C VAL A 26 9.82 -4.92 -0.74
N ARG A 27 11.15 -5.01 -0.89
CA ARG A 27 11.81 -6.14 -1.57
C ARG A 27 11.48 -7.48 -0.90
N ASN A 28 11.55 -7.54 0.44
CA ASN A 28 11.29 -8.76 1.19
C ASN A 28 9.84 -9.21 1.05
N VAL A 29 8.88 -8.30 1.17
CA VAL A 29 7.45 -8.59 0.95
C VAL A 29 7.22 -9.12 -0.47
N ALA A 30 7.82 -8.48 -1.48
CA ALA A 30 7.69 -8.91 -2.86
C ALA A 30 8.26 -10.31 -3.13
N ARG A 31 9.43 -10.63 -2.57
CA ARG A 31 10.07 -11.94 -2.74
C ARG A 31 9.33 -13.05 -1.99
N VAL A 32 8.86 -12.77 -0.77
CA VAL A 32 8.18 -13.77 0.08
C VAL A 32 6.75 -14.04 -0.40
N TYR A 33 5.99 -12.99 -0.70
CA TYR A 33 4.56 -13.11 -0.98
C TYR A 33 4.22 -13.03 -2.47
N GLY A 34 5.16 -12.63 -3.33
CA GLY A 34 4.88 -12.35 -4.75
C GLY A 34 3.96 -11.14 -4.95
N LEU A 35 3.84 -10.28 -3.94
CA LEU A 35 2.96 -9.12 -3.90
C LEU A 35 3.71 -7.90 -3.37
N LEU A 36 3.34 -6.70 -3.79
CA LEU A 36 3.98 -5.45 -3.33
C LEU A 36 3.43 -4.96 -1.98
N MET A 37 2.33 -5.56 -1.52
CA MET A 37 1.60 -5.16 -0.32
C MET A 37 1.37 -6.37 0.59
N LYS A 38 1.49 -6.15 1.90
CA LYS A 38 1.09 -7.08 2.95
C LYS A 38 -0.44 -7.19 2.96
N VAL A 39 -0.94 -8.38 2.62
CA VAL A 39 -2.36 -8.73 2.68
C VAL A 39 -2.62 -9.50 3.98
N PRO A 40 -3.67 -9.16 4.75
CA PRO A 40 -4.03 -9.92 5.94
C PRO A 40 -4.23 -11.41 5.65
N PRO A 41 -3.88 -12.32 6.59
CA PRO A 41 -4.06 -13.75 6.37
C PRO A 41 -5.54 -14.09 6.12
N GLY A 42 -5.80 -14.89 5.09
CA GLY A 42 -7.15 -15.27 4.67
C GLY A 42 -7.88 -14.24 3.80
N ALA A 43 -7.37 -13.01 3.68
CA ALA A 43 -7.93 -12.03 2.77
C ALA A 43 -7.37 -12.23 1.36
N ALA A 44 -8.23 -12.07 0.34
CA ALA A 44 -7.77 -12.11 -1.03
C ALA A 44 -7.03 -10.81 -1.40
N PHE A 45 -7.50 -9.65 -0.92
CA PHE A 45 -7.03 -8.32 -1.29
C PHE A 45 -6.79 -7.44 -0.06
N CYS A 46 -5.98 -6.40 -0.21
CA CYS A 46 -5.78 -5.40 0.83
C CYS A 46 -7.00 -4.46 0.93
N ASP A 47 -7.79 -4.60 1.99
CA ASP A 47 -8.90 -3.69 2.28
C ASP A 47 -8.43 -2.28 2.59
N SER A 48 -9.20 -1.28 2.15
CA SER A 48 -8.92 0.14 2.37
C SER A 48 -9.29 0.59 3.78
N ASN A 49 -8.55 0.10 4.76
CA ASN A 49 -8.70 0.44 6.16
C ASN A 49 -7.39 0.97 6.76
N ARG A 50 -7.48 1.42 8.01
CA ARG A 50 -6.37 2.08 8.73
C ARG A 50 -5.22 1.12 9.01
N ALA A 51 -5.50 -0.07 9.55
CA ALA A 51 -4.49 -1.06 9.90
C ALA A 51 -3.68 -1.50 8.67
N ASN A 52 -4.36 -1.66 7.52
CA ASN A 52 -3.72 -2.01 6.26
C ASN A 52 -2.89 -0.85 5.70
N ALA A 53 -3.30 0.40 5.89
CA ALA A 53 -2.47 1.56 5.54
C ALA A 53 -1.16 1.57 6.35
N VAL A 54 -1.24 1.33 7.67
CA VAL A 54 -0.06 1.20 8.54
C VAL A 54 0.85 0.08 8.06
N ALA A 55 0.29 -1.11 7.85
CA ALA A 55 1.08 -2.29 7.50
C ALA A 55 1.81 -2.15 6.16
N ASN A 56 1.32 -1.26 5.29
CA ASN A 56 1.84 -1.02 3.94
C ASN A 56 2.51 0.35 3.79
N THR A 57 2.93 0.97 4.89
CA THR A 57 3.55 2.30 4.92
C THR A 57 4.72 2.41 3.94
N ALA A 58 5.66 1.47 3.98
CA ALA A 58 6.85 1.48 3.12
C ALA A 58 6.52 1.53 1.62
N THR A 59 5.45 0.84 1.19
CA THR A 59 4.96 0.88 -0.19
C THR A 59 4.25 2.19 -0.52
N LEU A 60 3.48 2.74 0.44
CA LEU A 60 2.64 3.91 0.25
C LEU A 60 3.40 5.24 0.34
N ILE A 61 4.47 5.34 1.13
CA ILE A 61 5.23 6.59 1.33
C ILE A 61 5.71 7.20 0.00
N PRO A 62 6.43 6.48 -0.89
CA PRO A 62 6.90 7.06 -2.15
C PRO A 62 5.76 7.55 -3.04
N CYS A 63 4.59 6.92 -2.95
CA CYS A 63 3.39 7.36 -3.65
C CYS A 63 2.82 8.64 -3.05
N LEU A 64 2.75 8.74 -1.71
CA LEU A 64 2.20 9.89 -1.00
C LEU A 64 3.05 11.16 -1.22
N GLU A 65 4.38 11.03 -1.25
CA GLU A 65 5.28 12.14 -1.58
C GLU A 65 4.99 12.72 -2.97
N ARG A 66 4.82 11.83 -3.96
CA ARG A 66 4.47 12.23 -5.33
C ARG A 66 3.06 12.81 -5.40
N MET A 67 2.11 12.27 -4.64
CA MET A 67 0.76 12.83 -4.57
C MET A 67 0.83 14.26 -4.03
N TYR A 68 1.60 14.49 -2.98
CA TYR A 68 1.78 15.81 -2.38
C TYR A 68 2.37 16.81 -3.37
N ALA A 69 3.39 16.41 -4.13
CA ALA A 69 3.97 17.23 -5.20
C ALA A 69 3.03 17.50 -6.40
N ASN A 70 1.89 16.79 -6.50
CA ASN A 70 0.93 16.89 -7.61
C ASN A 70 -0.48 17.25 -7.11
N ASP A 71 -0.62 18.17 -6.14
CA ASP A 71 -1.91 18.65 -5.61
C ASP A 71 -2.82 17.51 -5.09
N LEU A 72 -2.24 16.48 -4.49
CA LEU A 72 -2.94 15.29 -4.01
C LEU A 72 -3.76 14.57 -5.10
N LYS A 73 -3.37 14.69 -6.38
CA LYS A 73 -3.98 13.92 -7.48
C LYS A 73 -3.66 12.44 -7.31
N LEU A 74 -4.61 11.57 -7.67
CA LEU A 74 -4.40 10.12 -7.62
C LEU A 74 -3.68 9.65 -8.89
N PRO A 75 -2.89 8.56 -8.82
CA PRO A 75 -2.27 7.98 -9.99
C PRO A 75 -3.30 7.40 -10.98
N TYR A 76 -2.97 7.49 -12.27
CA TYR A 76 -3.61 6.67 -13.30
C TYR A 76 -3.15 5.22 -13.17
N ILE A 77 -4.06 4.28 -13.46
CA ILE A 77 -3.82 2.86 -13.21
C ILE A 77 -2.78 2.26 -14.16
N SER A 78 -2.81 2.64 -15.45
CA SER A 78 -1.92 2.07 -16.47
C SER A 78 -0.44 2.45 -16.22
N PRO A 79 -0.08 3.74 -16.04
CA PRO A 79 1.29 4.09 -15.67
C PRO A 79 1.75 3.46 -14.35
N LEU A 80 0.86 3.33 -13.37
CA LEU A 80 1.18 2.70 -12.09
C LEU A 80 1.44 1.19 -12.24
N GLN A 81 0.67 0.51 -13.11
CA GLN A 81 0.90 -0.88 -13.45
C GLN A 81 2.30 -1.08 -14.05
N ASP A 82 2.72 -0.21 -14.98
CA ASP A 82 4.04 -0.31 -15.61
C ASP A 82 5.18 -0.21 -14.58
N GLU A 83 5.04 0.67 -13.57
CA GLU A 83 6.01 0.78 -12.47
C GLU A 83 6.01 -0.47 -11.59
N VAL A 84 4.85 -1.04 -11.27
CA VAL A 84 4.76 -2.29 -10.50
C VAL A 84 5.42 -3.45 -11.25
N GLU A 85 5.18 -3.56 -12.55
CA GLU A 85 5.84 -4.57 -13.40
C GLU A 85 7.35 -4.38 -13.45
N ARG A 86 7.81 -3.13 -13.56
CA ARG A 86 9.23 -2.79 -13.56
C ARG A 86 9.88 -3.19 -12.24
N PHE A 87 9.24 -2.87 -11.12
CA PHE A 87 9.72 -3.27 -9.80
C PHE A 87 9.83 -4.80 -9.68
N PHE A 88 8.79 -5.55 -10.05
CA PHE A 88 8.85 -7.02 -10.00
C PHE A 88 9.97 -7.61 -10.85
N LYS A 89 10.26 -7.01 -12.02
CA LYS A 89 11.42 -7.38 -12.85
C LYS A 89 12.75 -7.12 -12.13
N GLN A 90 12.89 -5.99 -11.44
CA GLN A 90 14.10 -5.63 -10.68
C GLN A 90 14.35 -6.58 -9.51
N VAL A 91 13.30 -6.98 -8.77
CA VAL A 91 13.44 -7.93 -7.65
C VAL A 91 13.41 -9.39 -8.06
N HIS A 92 13.42 -9.67 -9.37
CA HIS A 92 13.39 -11.01 -9.96
C HIS A 92 12.16 -11.86 -9.57
N VAL A 93 11.01 -11.22 -9.35
CA VAL A 93 9.73 -11.88 -9.07
C VAL A 93 8.95 -12.03 -10.37
N LYS A 94 8.56 -13.27 -10.72
CA LYS A 94 7.73 -13.56 -11.90
C LYS A 94 6.27 -13.22 -11.63
N ALA A 95 5.93 -11.94 -11.62
CA ALA A 95 4.54 -11.48 -11.56
C ALA A 95 3.93 -11.49 -12.98
N GLY A 96 2.76 -12.11 -13.13
CA GLY A 96 1.96 -11.95 -14.35
C GLY A 96 1.31 -10.57 -14.43
N GLU A 97 0.98 -10.11 -15.62
CA GLU A 97 0.31 -8.82 -15.89
C GLU A 97 -0.95 -8.63 -15.00
N LYS A 98 -1.72 -9.70 -14.80
CA LYS A 98 -2.90 -9.70 -13.91
C LYS A 98 -2.56 -9.35 -12.46
N ILE A 99 -1.41 -9.78 -11.95
CA ILE A 99 -0.95 -9.49 -10.59
C ILE A 99 -0.52 -8.03 -10.49
N ALA A 100 0.19 -7.52 -11.49
CA ALA A 100 0.60 -6.11 -11.51
C ALA A 100 -0.59 -5.16 -11.59
N TYR A 101 -1.54 -5.41 -12.50
CA TYR A 101 -2.78 -4.63 -12.60
C TYR A 101 -3.56 -4.63 -11.29
N ARG A 102 -3.71 -5.81 -10.66
CA ARG A 102 -4.39 -5.95 -9.36
C ARG A 102 -3.70 -5.14 -8.28
N THR A 103 -2.38 -5.29 -8.16
CA THR A 103 -1.55 -4.61 -7.16
C THR A 103 -1.64 -3.09 -7.32
N ALA A 104 -1.54 -2.58 -8.56
CA ALA A 104 -1.73 -1.16 -8.86
C ALA A 104 -3.12 -0.66 -8.43
N GLY A 105 -4.16 -1.49 -8.61
CA GLY A 105 -5.52 -1.20 -8.16
C GLY A 105 -5.64 -1.11 -6.64
N GLU A 106 -5.00 -2.01 -5.91
CA GLU A 106 -4.97 -2.01 -4.43
C GLU A 106 -4.22 -0.78 -3.89
N ILE A 107 -3.06 -0.44 -4.46
CA ILE A 107 -2.32 0.79 -4.12
C ILE A 107 -3.20 2.02 -4.34
N LYS A 108 -3.84 2.15 -5.51
CA LYS A 108 -4.71 3.30 -5.80
C LYS A 108 -5.88 3.40 -4.82
N LYS A 109 -6.50 2.28 -4.43
CA LYS A 109 -7.58 2.25 -3.43
C LYS A 109 -7.08 2.72 -2.06
N MET A 110 -5.90 2.27 -1.64
CA MET A 110 -5.26 2.71 -0.40
C MET A 110 -4.95 4.20 -0.39
N LEU A 111 -4.33 4.70 -1.46
CA LEU A 111 -4.05 6.14 -1.62
C LEU A 111 -5.34 6.97 -1.61
N SER A 112 -6.41 6.48 -2.23
CA SER A 112 -7.72 7.11 -2.20
C SER A 112 -8.31 7.15 -0.78
N PHE A 113 -8.12 6.09 0.02
CA PHE A 113 -8.52 6.07 1.42
C PHE A 113 -7.73 7.07 2.26
N VAL A 114 -6.40 7.10 2.13
CA VAL A 114 -5.54 8.06 2.82
C VAL A 114 -5.93 9.49 2.45
N LYS A 115 -6.11 9.79 1.16
CA LYS A 115 -6.60 11.10 0.69
C LYS A 115 -7.95 11.48 1.33
N ARG A 116 -8.93 10.58 1.33
CA ARG A 116 -10.25 10.85 1.95
C ARG A 116 -10.14 11.10 3.46
N LYS A 117 -9.24 10.41 4.15
CA LYS A 117 -9.01 10.62 5.58
C LYS A 117 -8.29 11.94 5.84
N ALA A 118 -7.35 12.30 4.96
CA ALA A 118 -6.64 13.56 4.97
C ALA A 118 -7.57 14.76 4.80
N SER A 119 -8.40 14.76 3.75
CA SER A 119 -9.33 15.87 3.50
C SER A 119 -10.40 16.04 4.58
N LYS A 120 -10.64 15.03 5.43
CA LYS A 120 -11.61 15.13 6.54
C LYS A 120 -11.02 15.77 7.80
N LYS A 121 -9.70 15.92 7.88
CA LYS A 121 -8.98 16.44 9.05
C LYS A 121 -8.02 17.55 8.64
N GLU A 122 -8.48 18.40 7.73
CA GLU A 122 -7.67 19.34 6.93
C GLU A 122 -6.66 20.15 7.75
N GLU A 123 -6.96 20.49 9.01
CA GLU A 123 -6.04 21.23 9.88
C GLU A 123 -4.80 20.45 10.34
N HIS A 124 -4.86 19.12 10.46
CA HIS A 124 -3.76 18.31 11.01
C HIS A 124 -2.90 17.62 9.95
N ILE A 125 -3.39 17.41 8.73
CA ILE A 125 -2.60 16.75 7.68
C ILE A 125 -1.52 17.68 7.15
N ASP A 126 -1.83 18.96 6.96
CA ASP A 126 -0.82 19.91 6.52
C ASP A 126 0.31 20.03 7.55
N ALA A 127 -0.04 20.05 8.85
CA ALA A 127 0.94 20.02 9.92
C ALA A 127 1.77 18.71 9.95
N TYR A 128 1.12 17.56 9.75
CA TYR A 128 1.79 16.25 9.74
C TYR A 128 2.70 16.08 8.53
N MET A 129 2.22 16.37 7.32
CA MET A 129 3.00 16.28 6.08
C MET A 129 4.14 17.30 6.09
N ALA A 130 3.91 18.52 6.61
CA ALA A 130 4.97 19.50 6.83
C ALA A 130 5.98 19.03 7.89
N GLY A 131 5.56 18.25 8.89
CA GLY A 131 6.44 17.61 9.87
C GLY A 131 7.33 16.55 9.21
N MET A 132 6.71 15.61 8.48
CA MET A 132 7.41 14.53 7.78
C MET A 132 8.38 15.07 6.71
N MET A 133 8.00 16.12 5.98
CA MET A 133 8.90 16.76 5.00
C MET A 133 10.06 17.50 5.67
N ARG A 134 9.84 18.09 6.85
CA ARG A 134 10.93 18.71 7.65
C ARG A 134 11.91 17.66 8.16
N LEU A 135 11.42 16.53 8.66
CA LEU A 135 12.26 15.42 9.11
C LEU A 135 13.11 14.86 7.97
N LYS A 136 12.51 14.55 6.82
CA LYS A 136 13.27 14.09 5.63
C LYS A 136 14.30 15.09 5.12
N SER A 137 13.99 16.39 5.24
CA SER A 137 14.97 17.42 4.90
C SER A 137 16.12 17.46 5.90
N ALA A 138 15.86 17.21 7.18
CA ALA A 138 16.88 17.14 8.22
C ALA A 138 17.76 15.90 8.05
N ASP A 139 17.16 14.77 7.69
CA ASP A 139 17.85 13.51 7.46
C ASP A 139 18.84 13.60 6.29
N ARG A 140 18.39 14.15 5.15
CA ARG A 140 19.29 14.47 4.03
C ARG A 140 20.41 15.45 4.39
N ALA A 141 20.15 16.38 5.31
CA ALA A 141 21.17 17.33 5.76
C ALA A 141 22.19 16.63 6.66
N LEU A 142 21.74 15.70 7.51
CA LEU A 142 22.62 14.87 8.34
C LEU A 142 23.51 13.98 7.47
N ASP A 143 22.94 13.32 6.46
CA ASP A 143 23.67 12.49 5.49
C ASP A 143 24.78 13.28 4.78
N GLU A 144 24.48 14.51 4.37
CA GLU A 144 25.46 15.35 3.69
C GLU A 144 26.56 15.84 4.65
N GLN A 145 26.21 16.12 5.91
CA GLN A 145 27.21 16.40 6.95
C GLN A 145 28.12 15.18 7.18
N LEU A 146 27.55 13.98 7.27
CA LEU A 146 28.30 12.74 7.49
C LEU A 146 29.22 12.42 6.30
N ARG A 147 28.75 12.66 5.07
CA ARG A 147 29.56 12.58 3.85
C ARG A 147 30.71 13.61 3.86
N SER A 148 30.43 14.85 4.28
CA SER A 148 31.45 15.89 4.38
C SER A 148 32.53 15.54 5.41
N LEU A 149 32.14 15.06 6.60
CA LEU A 149 33.08 14.63 7.64
C LEU A 149 33.95 13.46 7.18
N SER A 150 33.35 12.50 6.47
CA SER A 150 34.08 11.38 5.88
C SER A 150 35.11 11.83 4.85
N SER A 151 34.82 12.88 4.06
CA SER A 151 35.77 13.42 3.08
C SER A 151 36.94 14.19 3.71
N SER A 152 36.72 14.88 4.84
CA SER A 152 37.76 15.62 5.54
C SER A 152 38.72 14.70 6.31
N SER A 153 38.24 13.57 6.84
CA SER A 153 39.05 12.63 7.62
C SER A 153 40.16 11.93 6.80
N LEU A 154 40.05 11.87 5.47
CA LEU A 154 41.03 11.20 4.62
C LEU A 154 42.25 12.07 4.27
N GLY A 155 42.28 13.33 4.72
CA GLY A 155 43.37 14.28 4.43
C GLY A 155 44.52 14.30 5.44
N GLU A 156 44.36 13.75 6.65
CA GLU A 156 45.31 13.90 7.75
C GLU A 156 45.55 12.57 8.48
N SER A 157 46.26 11.63 7.86
CA SER A 157 46.91 10.53 8.59
C SER A 157 48.08 9.95 7.80
N SER A 158 49.18 10.69 7.81
CA SER A 158 50.50 10.10 7.76
C SER A 158 50.82 9.53 9.14
N SER A 159 51.06 8.22 9.18
CA SER A 159 51.88 7.50 10.18
C SER A 159 51.47 7.60 11.65
N ALA A 160 50.64 6.67 12.13
CA ALA A 160 50.93 5.94 13.38
C ALA A 160 50.04 4.70 13.49
N ASP A 161 50.72 3.55 13.46
CA ASP A 161 50.26 2.22 13.81
C ASP A 161 49.72 2.21 15.26
N ASN A 162 48.46 1.82 15.46
CA ASN A 162 47.99 1.25 16.73
C ASN A 162 46.61 0.62 16.57
N GLY A 163 46.58 -0.71 16.72
CA GLY A 163 45.35 -1.50 16.77
C GLY A 163 44.60 -1.29 18.07
N SER A 164 43.28 -1.16 17.98
CA SER A 164 42.35 -1.30 19.10
C SER A 164 40.98 -1.69 18.56
N ASP A 165 40.55 -2.89 18.96
CA ASP A 165 39.19 -3.41 18.79
C ASP A 165 38.18 -2.53 19.54
N GLU A 166 37.28 -1.84 18.83
CA GLU A 166 36.12 -1.17 19.43
C GLU A 166 34.85 -1.72 18.78
N ALA A 167 33.99 -2.28 19.63
CA ALA A 167 32.70 -2.82 19.28
C ALA A 167 31.76 -1.68 18.84
N GLY A 168 31.36 -1.71 17.57
CA GLY A 168 30.43 -0.74 17.00
C GLY A 168 29.04 -0.85 17.62
N ASP A 169 28.65 0.21 18.33
CA ASP A 169 27.30 0.47 18.80
C ASP A 169 26.43 0.91 17.61
N THR A 170 25.60 0.00 17.10
CA THR A 170 24.60 0.27 16.06
C THR A 170 23.47 1.10 16.64
N VAL A 171 23.46 2.39 16.35
CA VAL A 171 22.34 3.29 16.66
C VAL A 171 21.16 2.91 15.76
N GLU A 172 20.09 2.39 16.35
CA GLU A 172 18.89 1.93 15.64
C GLU A 172 18.10 3.12 15.07
N GLU A 173 18.13 3.25 13.76
CA GLU A 173 17.36 4.19 12.92
C GLU A 173 15.90 3.73 12.82
N GLU A 174 15.16 3.74 13.93
CA GLU A 174 13.79 3.19 14.04
C GLU A 174 12.68 4.27 14.23
N THR A 175 12.96 5.55 14.03
CA THR A 175 12.03 6.63 14.47
C THR A 175 10.94 7.03 13.47
N ASP A 176 11.19 6.98 12.16
CA ASP A 176 10.28 7.57 11.16
C ASP A 176 9.03 6.73 10.86
N ILE A 177 9.18 5.40 10.89
CA ILE A 177 8.05 4.47 10.68
C ILE A 177 7.13 4.48 11.90
N ASP A 178 7.70 4.59 13.10
CA ASP A 178 6.97 4.56 14.35
C ASP A 178 6.15 5.83 14.59
N ASP A 179 6.62 7.00 14.15
CA ASP A 179 5.82 8.23 14.22
C ASP A 179 4.60 8.19 13.28
N PHE A 180 4.74 7.64 12.06
CA PHE A 180 3.59 7.42 11.19
C PHE A 180 2.64 6.37 11.74
N ARG A 181 3.17 5.29 12.31
CA ARG A 181 2.41 4.24 12.99
C ARG A 181 1.63 4.82 14.17
N ARG A 182 2.27 5.65 14.99
CA ARG A 182 1.68 6.36 16.12
C ARG A 182 0.59 7.32 15.67
N TRP A 183 0.81 8.12 14.63
CA TRP A 183 -0.25 8.95 14.04
C TRP A 183 -1.42 8.10 13.54
N LEU A 184 -1.14 6.97 12.90
CA LEU A 184 -2.11 5.95 12.52
C LEU A 184 -2.57 5.06 13.68
N GLU A 185 -2.21 5.30 14.94
CA GLU A 185 -2.78 4.64 16.12
C GLU A 185 -3.55 5.64 17.01
N GLU A 186 -3.12 6.89 17.08
CA GLU A 186 -3.71 8.00 17.85
C GLU A 186 -4.96 8.66 17.23
N GLN A 187 -5.30 8.42 15.96
CA GLN A 187 -6.62 8.83 15.46
C GLN A 187 -7.72 8.23 16.37
N PRO A 188 -8.66 9.05 16.88
CA PRO A 188 -9.78 8.56 17.66
C PRO A 188 -10.47 7.47 16.84
N ARG A 189 -10.55 6.26 17.41
CA ARG A 189 -11.48 5.23 16.94
C ARG A 189 -12.83 5.95 16.97
N GLY A 190 -13.34 6.35 15.80
CA GLY A 190 -14.55 7.15 15.71
C GLY A 190 -15.55 6.54 16.67
N SER A 191 -15.92 7.33 17.68
CA SER A 191 -16.79 6.95 18.80
C SER A 191 -17.76 5.90 18.27
N ALA A 192 -17.59 4.65 18.69
CA ALA A 192 -18.56 3.63 18.42
C ALA A 192 -19.87 4.23 18.93
N ALA A 193 -20.78 4.55 18.00
CA ALA A 193 -22.10 5.03 18.38
C ALA A 193 -22.61 4.08 19.46
N PRO A 194 -23.09 4.59 20.61
CA PRO A 194 -23.59 3.72 21.66
C PRO A 194 -24.67 2.85 21.04
N SER A 195 -24.37 1.56 20.89
CA SER A 195 -25.33 0.56 20.47
C SER A 195 -26.52 0.72 21.40
N ALA A 196 -27.65 1.13 20.82
CA ALA A 196 -28.89 1.28 21.54
C ALA A 196 -29.16 -0.04 22.30
N THR A 197 -29.07 0.04 23.62
CA THR A 197 -29.59 -0.96 24.53
C THR A 197 -31.06 -1.14 24.21
N THR A 198 -31.37 -2.18 23.44
CA THR A 198 -32.75 -2.60 23.21
C THR A 198 -33.17 -3.29 24.50
N GLU A 199 -33.94 -2.58 25.31
CA GLU A 199 -34.63 -3.12 26.48
C GLU A 199 -35.46 -4.33 26.05
N ALA A 200 -35.15 -5.48 26.66
CA ALA A 200 -35.94 -6.69 26.54
C ALA A 200 -37.20 -6.54 27.41
N PRO A 201 -38.41 -6.78 26.87
CA PRO A 201 -39.59 -6.91 27.70
C PRO A 201 -39.54 -8.22 28.49
N SER A 202 -39.61 -8.07 29.81
CA SER A 202 -39.85 -9.10 30.80
C SER A 202 -41.14 -9.86 30.48
N ALA A 203 -41.06 -11.18 30.31
CA ALA A 203 -42.22 -12.05 30.35
C ALA A 203 -41.83 -13.45 30.86
N GLY A 204 -42.51 -13.86 31.93
CA GLY A 204 -43.06 -15.20 32.04
C GLY A 204 -42.10 -16.32 32.42
N SER A 205 -41.98 -16.53 33.72
CA SER A 205 -41.63 -17.80 34.34
C SER A 205 -42.62 -18.91 33.97
N GLU A 206 -42.15 -20.05 33.45
CA GLU A 206 -42.82 -21.36 33.61
C GLU A 206 -41.82 -22.54 33.45
N SER A 207 -41.49 -23.15 34.59
CA SER A 207 -41.27 -24.58 34.89
C SER A 207 -40.75 -25.61 33.85
N ARG A 208 -39.57 -26.18 34.17
CA ARG A 208 -39.21 -27.63 34.42
C ARG A 208 -39.49 -28.72 33.32
N PRO A 209 -38.95 -29.97 33.40
CA PRO A 209 -37.63 -30.52 33.81
C PRO A 209 -36.89 -31.33 32.70
N GLU A 210 -35.60 -31.58 32.94
CA GLU A 210 -34.89 -32.88 32.86
C GLU A 210 -35.06 -33.81 31.64
N ALA A 211 -33.97 -33.99 30.86
CA ALA A 211 -33.57 -35.30 30.33
C ALA A 211 -32.09 -35.30 29.92
N ALA A 212 -31.39 -36.35 30.34
CA ALA A 212 -29.98 -36.61 30.15
C ALA A 212 -29.59 -37.00 28.70
N SER A 213 -28.35 -36.71 28.32
CA SER A 213 -27.50 -37.53 27.41
C SER A 213 -26.08 -36.92 27.45
N LEU A 214 -25.11 -37.45 28.22
CA LEU A 214 -24.23 -38.56 27.86
C LEU A 214 -23.91 -38.62 26.35
N VAL A 215 -22.65 -38.32 25.96
CA VAL A 215 -21.71 -39.29 25.35
C VAL A 215 -20.48 -38.57 24.73
N SER A 216 -19.33 -39.11 25.11
CA SER A 216 -18.03 -39.19 24.42
C SER A 216 -17.16 -37.96 24.17
N SER A 217 -16.23 -37.80 25.11
CA SER A 217 -14.80 -37.65 24.86
C SER A 217 -14.29 -38.54 23.73
N ARG A 218 -13.48 -37.97 22.84
CA ARG A 218 -12.52 -38.73 22.04
C ARG A 218 -11.24 -37.94 21.92
N GLU A 219 -10.34 -38.22 22.87
CA GLU A 219 -8.92 -38.00 22.73
C GLU A 219 -8.40 -38.92 21.62
N ALA A 220 -7.57 -38.37 20.73
CA ALA A 220 -6.75 -39.15 19.83
C ALA A 220 -5.39 -38.46 19.72
N SER A 221 -4.52 -38.88 20.62
CA SER A 221 -3.07 -38.79 20.54
C SER A 221 -2.59 -39.37 19.20
N SER A 222 -1.70 -38.67 18.50
CA SER A 222 -0.87 -39.27 17.45
C SER A 222 0.56 -38.81 17.62
N SER A 223 1.37 -39.75 18.07
CA SER A 223 2.82 -39.72 18.23
C SER A 223 3.56 -39.48 16.91
N VAL A 224 4.72 -38.83 17.05
CA VAL A 224 5.84 -38.67 16.11
C VAL A 224 6.37 -40.05 15.62
N PRO A 225 7.12 -40.13 14.50
CA PRO A 225 8.58 -40.00 14.66
C PRO A 225 9.32 -39.24 13.54
N SER A 226 10.34 -38.55 14.04
CA SER A 226 11.54 -38.05 13.40
C SER A 226 12.20 -39.07 12.45
N GLN A 227 12.55 -38.65 11.24
CA GLN A 227 13.70 -39.20 10.50
C GLN A 227 14.43 -38.08 9.76
N ALA A 228 15.60 -37.74 10.30
CA ALA A 228 16.68 -37.07 9.60
C ALA A 228 17.25 -38.01 8.52
N LYS A 229 17.42 -37.52 7.29
CA LYS A 229 18.31 -38.15 6.31
C LYS A 229 19.14 -37.07 5.62
N ALA A 230 20.35 -36.88 6.17
CA ALA A 230 21.45 -36.26 5.46
C ALA A 230 21.88 -37.18 4.31
N SER A 231 22.04 -36.62 3.11
CA SER A 231 22.88 -37.20 2.06
C SER A 231 23.43 -36.06 1.20
N SER A 232 24.75 -36.03 1.19
CA SER A 232 25.71 -35.14 0.54
C SER A 232 25.59 -35.05 -1.00
N PRO A 233 26.36 -34.16 -1.66
CA PRO A 233 26.07 -33.63 -2.98
C PRO A 233 26.63 -34.49 -4.11
N VAL A 234 26.01 -34.38 -5.28
CA VAL A 234 26.54 -34.93 -6.54
C VAL A 234 26.89 -33.75 -7.46
N PRO A 235 28.17 -33.57 -7.86
CA PRO A 235 28.52 -32.71 -8.97
C PRO A 235 28.39 -33.53 -10.26
N CYS A 236 27.66 -33.03 -11.25
CA CYS A 236 27.73 -33.57 -12.61
C CYS A 236 28.14 -32.46 -13.56
N GLU A 237 29.29 -32.72 -14.16
CA GLU A 237 30.00 -31.92 -15.13
C GLU A 237 29.18 -31.59 -16.38
N ALA A 238 29.62 -30.48 -16.97
CA ALA A 238 29.38 -30.07 -18.33
C ALA A 238 29.42 -31.21 -19.35
N LYS A 239 28.42 -31.25 -20.25
CA LYS A 239 28.67 -31.59 -21.65
C LYS A 239 27.97 -30.62 -22.58
N ALA A 240 28.82 -30.09 -23.44
CA ALA A 240 28.60 -29.24 -24.58
C ALA A 240 27.49 -29.70 -25.53
N SER A 241 27.06 -28.72 -26.33
CA SER A 241 26.79 -28.87 -27.76
C SER A 241 25.55 -29.69 -28.13
N SER A 242 24.50 -28.98 -28.54
CA SER A 242 23.96 -29.18 -29.89
C SER A 242 23.06 -28.02 -30.29
N ARG A 243 23.59 -27.29 -31.26
CA ARG A 243 22.99 -26.25 -32.08
C ARG A 243 21.85 -26.85 -32.90
N CYS A 244 20.60 -26.54 -32.58
CA CYS A 244 19.46 -26.83 -33.44
C CYS A 244 18.95 -25.52 -34.05
N HIS A 245 19.18 -25.38 -35.36
CA HIS A 245 18.63 -24.30 -36.17
C HIS A 245 17.08 -24.34 -36.18
N PRO A 246 16.40 -23.18 -36.15
CA PRO A 246 14.96 -23.13 -36.30
C PRO A 246 14.55 -23.41 -37.76
N LYS A 247 13.70 -24.42 -37.95
CA LYS A 247 12.95 -24.61 -39.21
C LYS A 247 12.02 -23.41 -39.40
N GLN A 248 12.39 -22.51 -40.32
CA GLN A 248 11.49 -21.51 -40.86
C GLN A 248 10.35 -22.21 -41.60
N LYS A 249 9.12 -22.06 -41.10
CA LYS A 249 7.90 -22.34 -41.87
C LYS A 249 7.44 -21.00 -42.48
N PRO A 250 7.32 -20.89 -43.81
CA PRO A 250 6.62 -19.77 -44.42
C PRO A 250 5.12 -19.95 -44.17
N HIS A 251 4.53 -19.09 -43.35
CA HIS A 251 3.08 -18.95 -43.30
C HIS A 251 2.62 -17.77 -44.17
N PRO A 252 1.52 -17.95 -44.91
CA PRO A 252 1.11 -17.10 -46.01
C PRO A 252 0.60 -15.73 -45.54
N SER A 253 0.86 -14.75 -46.41
CA SER A 253 0.25 -13.42 -46.46
C SER A 253 -1.27 -13.50 -46.26
N CYS A 254 -1.74 -13.08 -45.09
CA CYS A 254 -3.14 -12.77 -44.84
C CYS A 254 -3.30 -11.25 -44.92
N HIS A 255 -3.77 -10.78 -46.08
CA HIS A 255 -4.29 -9.42 -46.23
C HIS A 255 -5.46 -9.19 -45.25
N PRO A 256 -5.44 -8.14 -44.42
CA PRO A 256 -6.67 -7.69 -43.78
C PRO A 256 -7.53 -6.97 -44.82
N LYS A 257 -8.63 -7.61 -45.22
CA LYS A 257 -9.75 -6.95 -45.91
C LYS A 257 -10.25 -5.82 -45.00
N GLN A 258 -9.95 -4.58 -45.38
CA GLN A 258 -10.58 -3.40 -44.82
C GLN A 258 -12.10 -3.50 -45.07
N LYS A 259 -12.88 -3.64 -43.99
CA LYS A 259 -14.31 -3.36 -44.01
C LYS A 259 -14.48 -1.90 -43.57
N PRO A 260 -15.13 -1.03 -44.38
CA PRO A 260 -15.52 0.29 -43.91
C PRO A 260 -16.59 0.12 -42.82
N HIS A 261 -16.31 0.60 -41.61
CA HIS A 261 -17.32 0.75 -40.58
C HIS A 261 -18.20 1.95 -40.95
N PRO A 262 -19.52 1.76 -41.17
CA PRO A 262 -20.44 2.88 -41.28
C PRO A 262 -20.60 3.51 -39.90
N TRP A 263 -20.47 4.83 -39.91
CA TRP A 263 -20.84 5.71 -38.82
C TRP A 263 -22.29 5.46 -38.41
N CYS A 264 -22.50 4.95 -37.19
CA CYS A 264 -23.78 5.05 -36.51
C CYS A 264 -23.56 5.86 -35.23
N HIS A 265 -23.93 7.13 -35.32
CA HIS A 265 -24.16 7.98 -34.15
C HIS A 265 -25.30 7.39 -33.31
N PRO A 266 -25.13 7.13 -32.01
CA PRO A 266 -26.26 6.97 -31.13
C PRO A 266 -26.89 8.35 -30.88
N GLU A 267 -28.06 8.51 -31.47
CA GLU A 267 -29.07 9.52 -31.22
C GLU A 267 -29.19 9.84 -29.71
N GLN A 268 -28.86 11.07 -29.34
CA GLN A 268 -29.03 11.57 -27.98
C GLN A 268 -30.53 11.69 -27.68
N LYS A 269 -31.05 10.82 -26.82
CA LYS A 269 -32.37 10.99 -26.23
C LYS A 269 -32.32 12.12 -25.19
N PRO A 270 -33.19 13.15 -25.27
CA PRO A 270 -33.30 14.15 -24.23
C PRO A 270 -33.85 13.53 -22.94
N HIS A 271 -33.08 13.63 -21.84
CA HIS A 271 -33.55 13.25 -20.51
C HIS A 271 -34.66 14.22 -20.05
N PRO A 272 -35.82 13.71 -19.58
CA PRO A 272 -36.84 14.57 -19.00
C PRO A 272 -36.41 15.03 -17.59
N GLY A 273 -36.39 16.35 -17.42
CA GLY A 273 -36.74 17.06 -16.19
C GLY A 273 -36.12 16.58 -14.87
N ARG A 274 -34.93 17.08 -14.53
CA ARG A 274 -34.57 17.24 -13.11
C ARG A 274 -35.42 18.36 -12.52
N HIS A 275 -36.40 17.96 -11.69
CA HIS A 275 -37.08 18.87 -10.79
C HIS A 275 -36.05 19.57 -9.89
N LEU A 276 -35.90 20.89 -10.10
CA LEU A 276 -35.28 21.81 -9.16
C LEU A 276 -36.07 21.73 -7.84
N ARG A 277 -35.52 21.03 -6.85
CA ARG A 277 -36.00 21.14 -5.47
C ARG A 277 -35.62 22.54 -4.98
N HIS A 278 -36.61 23.39 -4.78
CA HIS A 278 -36.45 24.67 -4.13
C HIS A 278 -35.81 24.49 -2.74
N PRO A 279 -34.85 25.35 -2.35
CA PRO A 279 -34.38 25.41 -0.97
C PRO A 279 -35.52 25.88 -0.07
N LYS A 280 -35.87 25.05 0.90
CA LYS A 280 -36.81 25.34 1.98
C LYS A 280 -36.23 26.51 2.80
N GLN A 281 -36.92 27.64 2.81
CA GLN A 281 -36.52 28.80 3.63
C GLN A 281 -36.53 28.43 5.12
N PRO A 282 -35.54 28.90 5.91
CA PRO A 282 -35.58 28.80 7.36
C PRO A 282 -36.64 29.74 7.94
N HIS A 283 -37.47 29.19 8.82
CA HIS A 283 -38.45 29.92 9.64
C HIS A 283 -37.71 30.85 10.62
N PRO A 284 -38.09 32.14 10.75
CA PRO A 284 -37.60 33.01 11.80
C PRO A 284 -38.67 33.14 12.89
N ASP A 285 -38.52 32.45 14.03
CA ASP A 285 -39.24 32.75 15.28
C ASP A 285 -38.78 31.74 16.36
N GLN A 286 -38.48 32.03 17.63
CA GLN A 286 -38.94 33.07 18.55
C GLN A 286 -37.82 33.42 19.56
N GLY A 287 -37.88 34.65 20.06
CA GLY A 287 -36.89 35.24 20.96
C GLY A 287 -36.88 34.72 22.41
N PRO A 288 -35.92 35.21 23.22
CA PRO A 288 -35.73 34.76 24.59
C PRO A 288 -36.75 35.40 25.55
N HIS A 289 -37.48 34.55 26.26
CA HIS A 289 -38.24 34.96 27.45
C HIS A 289 -37.27 35.50 28.51
N ARG A 290 -37.35 36.81 28.75
CA ARG A 290 -36.83 37.45 29.96
C ARG A 290 -37.73 37.06 31.13
N HIS A 291 -37.18 36.36 32.11
CA HIS A 291 -37.74 36.38 33.46
C HIS A 291 -37.16 37.57 34.21
N CYS A 292 -38.04 38.49 34.60
CA CYS A 292 -37.79 39.48 35.64
C CYS A 292 -38.72 39.19 36.81
N LEU A 293 -38.12 39.33 38.00
CA LEU A 293 -38.65 39.26 39.38
C LEU A 293 -38.87 37.86 39.94
#